data_AF-A0A6A4LWM6-F1
#
_entry.id   AF-A0A6A4LWM6-F1
#
_cell.length_a   1.000
_cell.length_b   1.000
_cell.length_c   1.000
_cell.angle_alpha   90.00
_cell.angle_beta   90.00
_cell.angle_gamma   90.00
#
_symmetry.space_group_name_H-M   'P 1'
#
loop_
_entity.id
_entity.type
_entity.pdbx_description
1 polymer ?
#
loop_
_entity_poly.entity_id
_entity_poly.type
_entity_poly.pdbx_seq_one_letter_code
_entity_poly.pdbx_strand_id
1 'polypeptide(L)' 'MDPSTEVGGEELGANWCEIHVQVPILWDEHLMRPNGGLKTVGDAIGTPIAWPISLVVKDDDSCFMD' A
#
# COMPACT_ATOMS: atom_id res chain seq x y z
N MET A 1 -10.24 7.76 2.95
CA MET A 1 -9.92 6.72 1.95
C MET A 1 -11.05 6.77 0.94
N ASP A 2 -10.80 7.43 -0.18
CA ASP A 2 -11.79 7.69 -1.22
C ASP A 2 -11.63 6.63 -2.33
N PRO A 3 -12.66 5.84 -2.66
CA PRO A 3 -12.53 4.72 -3.58
C PRO A 3 -12.30 5.13 -5.04
N SER A 4 -12.64 6.38 -5.37
CA SER A 4 -12.43 7.01 -6.69
C SER A 4 -11.04 7.63 -6.82
N THR A 5 -10.17 7.54 -5.81
CA THR A 5 -8.78 7.95 -5.94
C THR A 5 -8.09 7.04 -6.95
N GLU A 6 -7.42 7.65 -7.91
CA GLU A 6 -6.68 6.96 -8.94
C GLU A 6 -5.22 6.82 -8.53
N VAL A 7 -4.73 5.58 -8.48
CA VAL A 7 -3.32 5.27 -8.26
C VAL A 7 -2.84 4.51 -9.47
N GLY A 8 -1.95 5.13 -10.24
CA GLY A 8 -1.39 4.46 -11.40
C GLY A 8 -2.21 4.43 -12.67
N GLY A 9 -3.21 5.30 -12.80
CA GLY A 9 -4.17 5.22 -13.89
C GLY A 9 -5.32 4.24 -13.62
N GLU A 10 -5.42 3.66 -12.42
CA GLU A 10 -6.55 2.83 -12.01
C GLU A 10 -7.20 3.36 -10.72
N GLU A 11 -8.52 3.34 -10.67
CA GLU A 11 -9.26 3.60 -9.44
C GLU A 11 -8.95 2.52 -8.39
N LEU A 12 -8.76 2.95 -7.13
CA LEU A 12 -8.50 2.05 -6.01
C LEU A 12 -9.66 1.08 -5.78
N GLY A 13 -10.89 1.59 -5.76
CA GLY A 13 -12.06 0.85 -5.34
C GLY A 13 -12.19 0.70 -3.83
N ALA A 14 -13.33 0.18 -3.38
CA ALA A 14 -13.76 0.25 -1.97
C ALA A 14 -12.87 -0.50 -0.96
N ASN A 15 -12.09 -1.49 -1.40
CA ASN A 15 -11.28 -2.33 -0.52
C ASN A 15 -9.79 -1.96 -0.54
N TRP A 16 -9.43 -0.89 -1.24
CA TRP A 16 -8.05 -0.49 -1.45
C TRP A 16 -7.83 0.94 -0.96
N CYS A 17 -6.60 1.22 -0.57
CA CYS A 17 -6.15 2.54 -0.19
C CYS A 17 -4.81 2.85 -0.87
N GLU A 18 -4.52 4.13 -1.00
CA GLU A 18 -3.19 4.58 -1.38
C GLU A 18 -2.27 4.51 -0.15
N ILE A 19 -1.10 3.90 -0.30
CA ILE A 19 -0.04 3.92 0.70
C ILE A 19 1.27 4.39 0.07
N HIS A 20 2.16 4.91 0.93
CA HIS A 20 3.51 5.27 0.56
C HIS A 20 4.49 4.34 1.28
N VAL A 21 5.22 3.53 0.52
CA VAL A 21 6.24 2.64 1.07
C VAL A 21 7.49 3.47 1.42
N GLN A 22 7.82 3.52 2.71
CA GLN A 22 9.05 4.18 3.18
C GLN A 22 10.19 3.18 3.34
N VAL A 23 9.94 2.07 4.03
CA VAL A 23 10.93 1.03 4.32
C VAL A 23 10.28 -0.34 4.13
N PRO A 24 10.62 -1.08 3.06
CA PRO A 24 10.14 -2.45 2.89
C PRO A 24 10.94 -3.42 3.75
N ILE A 25 10.24 -4.40 4.32
CA ILE A 25 10.86 -5.53 5.02
C ILE A 25 11.40 -6.54 4.00
N LEU A 26 10.56 -6.90 3.03
CA LEU A 26 10.89 -7.78 1.91
C LEU A 26 10.89 -6.94 0.63
N TRP A 27 12.06 -6.79 0.03
CA TRP A 27 12.27 -5.89 -1.11
C TRP A 27 11.77 -6.51 -2.41
N ASP A 28 12.09 -7.79 -2.64
CA ASP A 28 11.80 -8.51 -3.88
C ASP A 28 10.38 -9.12 -3.92
N GLU A 29 9.57 -8.92 -2.87
CA GLU A 29 8.19 -9.40 -2.84
C GLU A 29 7.35 -8.67 -3.89
N HIS A 30 6.45 -9.39 -4.56
CA HIS A 30 5.64 -8.80 -5.62
C HIS A 30 4.50 -7.94 -5.06
N LEU A 31 4.20 -6.83 -5.74
CA LEU A 31 3.03 -6.02 -5.45
C LEU A 31 1.75 -6.82 -5.75
N MET A 32 0.77 -6.72 -4.84
CA MET A 32 -0.54 -7.33 -5.04
C MET A 32 -1.28 -6.73 -6.24
N ARG A 33 -1.03 -5.44 -6.50
CA ARG A 33 -1.51 -4.71 -7.66
C ARG A 33 -0.33 -4.01 -8.34
N PRO A 34 0.27 -4.63 -9.38
CA PRO A 34 1.32 -4.00 -10.16
C PRO A 34 0.80 -2.75 -10.84
N ASN A 35 1.63 -1.70 -10.87
CA ASN A 35 1.22 -0.41 -11.39
C ASN A 35 2.35 0.25 -12.18
N GLY A 36 2.12 0.64 -13.44
CA GLY A 36 3.01 1.55 -14.16
C GLY A 36 4.47 1.09 -14.29
N GLY A 37 4.73 -0.21 -14.20
CA GLY A 37 6.09 -0.80 -14.20
C GLY A 37 6.64 -1.17 -12.82
N LEU A 38 5.99 -0.77 -11.73
CA LEU A 38 6.28 -1.22 -10.37
C LEU A 38 5.81 -2.67 -10.22
N LYS A 39 6.74 -3.56 -9.89
CA LYS A 39 6.46 -5.00 -9.74
C LYS A 39 6.69 -5.48 -8.33
N THR A 40 7.69 -4.91 -7.66
CA THR A 40 8.10 -5.32 -6.32
C THR A 40 7.80 -4.24 -5.28
N VAL A 41 7.77 -4.62 -4.01
CA VAL A 41 7.63 -3.66 -2.90
C VAL A 41 8.83 -2.70 -2.88
N GLY A 42 10.03 -3.16 -3.26
CA GLY A 42 11.21 -2.33 -3.42
C GLY A 42 11.07 -1.26 -4.51
N ASP A 43 10.45 -1.58 -5.65
CA ASP A 43 10.20 -0.60 -6.71
C ASP A 43 9.25 0.52 -6.24
N ALA A 44 8.31 0.18 -5.35
CA ALA A 44 7.28 1.09 -4.86
C ALA A 44 7.78 2.13 -3.85
N ILE A 45 9.05 2.07 -3.42
CA ILE A 45 9.58 3.03 -2.44
C ILE A 45 9.46 4.46 -2.99
N GLY A 46 8.82 5.32 -2.19
CA GLY A 46 8.62 6.73 -2.55
C GLY A 46 7.57 6.99 -3.63
N THR A 47 6.87 5.96 -4.12
CA THR A 47 5.80 6.07 -5.11
C THR A 47 4.48 5.59 -4.50
N PRO A 48 3.35 6.31 -4.70
CA PRO A 48 2.05 5.86 -4.22
C PRO A 48 1.64 4.55 -4.90
N ILE A 49 1.19 3.57 -4.11
CA ILE A 49 0.67 2.30 -4.59
C ILE A 49 -0.67 1.94 -3.95
N ALA A 50 -1.44 1.13 -4.66
CA ALA A 50 -2.68 0.57 -4.14
C ALA A 50 -2.37 -0.59 -3.17
N TRP A 51 -2.94 -0.54 -1.96
CA TRP A 51 -2.81 -1.60 -0.98
C TRP A 51 -4.15 -2.00 -0.35
N PRO A 52 -4.38 -3.28 -0.03
CA PRO A 52 -5.62 -3.71 0.60
C PRO A 52 -5.75 -3.12 2.01
N ILE A 53 -6.89 -2.51 2.30
CA ILE A 53 -7.17 -1.90 3.61
C ILE A 53 -7.08 -2.94 4.73
N SER A 54 -7.48 -4.18 4.46
CA SER A 54 -7.43 -5.29 5.42
C SER A 54 -6.03 -5.68 5.89
N LEU A 55 -4.98 -5.23 5.19
CA LEU A 55 -3.58 -5.50 5.52
C LEU A 55 -2.86 -4.29 6.13
N VAL A 56 -3.55 -3.15 6.24
CA VAL A 56 -2.99 -1.94 6.86
C VAL A 56 -3.22 -2.02 8.37
N VAL A 57 -2.13 -2.14 9.11
CA VAL A 57 -2.12 -2.02 10.57
C VAL A 57 -1.57 -0.64 10.92
N LYS A 58 -2.22 0.07 11.84
CA LYS A 58 -1.76 1.37 12.34
C LYS A 58 -0.91 1.14 13.59
N ASP A 59 0.24 1.80 13.67
CA ASP A 59 1.12 1.77 14.85
C ASP A 59 0.50 2.39 16.12
N ASP A 60 -0.68 3.03 16.02
CA ASP A 60 -1.43 3.57 17.16
C ASP A 60 -2.00 2.49 18.11
N ASP A 61 -1.98 1.22 17.73
CA ASP A 61 -2.43 0.09 18.56
C ASP A 61 -1.27 -0.58 19.34
N SER A 62 -0.23 0.18 19.69
CA SER A 62 0.65 -0.22 20.79
C SER A 62 -0.19 -0.24 22.09
N CYS A 63 -0.71 -1.44 22.36
CA CYS A 63 -1.51 -1.77 23.53
C CYS A 63 -0.98 -1.07 24.78
N PHE A 64 -1.82 -0.27 25.44
CA PHE A 64 -1.84 -0.35 26.89
C PHE A 64 -2.45 -1.71 27.22
N MET A 65 -1.58 -2.73 27.21
CA MET A 65 -1.73 -3.86 28.11
C MET A 65 -1.62 -3.27 29.53
N ASP A 66 -2.76 -3.11 30.20
CA ASP A 66 -2.84 -2.97 31.66
C ASP A 66 -3.39 -4.29 32.22
#